data_AF-A0A6J0KQX1-F1
#
_entry.id   AF-A0A6J0KQX1-F1
#
_cell.length_a   1.000
_cell.length_b   1.000
_cell.length_c   1.000
_cell.angle_alpha   90.00
_cell.angle_beta   90.00
_cell.angle_gamma   90.00
#
_symmetry.space_group_name_H-M   'P 1'
#
loop_
_entity.id
_entity.type
_entity.pdbx_description
1 polymer ?
#
loop_
_entity_poly.entity_id
_entity_poly.type
_entity_poly.pdbx_seq_one_letter_code
_entity_poly.pdbx_strand_id
1 'polypeptide(L)'
;MSLRCSRNCTLRLPGNVCSMNDLVELWERNIEKKLEKTCVTESKLLEKIRETPYPSDMEMVFTYSVFIEGHHSYFDIDESSGGLNGTDNCRWN
;
A
#
# COMPACT_ATOMS: atom_id res chain seq x y z
N MET A 1 31.19 20.37 3.62
CA MET A 1 30.52 19.16 4.14
C MET A 1 29.08 19.19 3.65
N SER A 2 28.72 18.29 2.73
CA SER A 2 27.34 18.16 2.24
C SER A 2 26.55 17.42 3.32
N LEU A 3 25.62 18.12 3.99
CA LEU A 3 24.66 17.47 4.87
C LEU A 3 23.70 16.66 4.00
N ARG A 4 23.99 15.36 3.88
CA ARG A 4 23.06 14.41 3.26
C ARG A 4 21.86 14.30 4.20
N CYS A 5 20.70 14.78 3.75
CA CYS A 5 19.46 14.60 4.49
C CYS A 5 19.15 13.10 4.50
N SER A 6 19.32 12.43 5.64
CA SER A 6 18.93 11.04 5.86
C SER A 6 17.55 11.01 6.51
N ARG A 7 16.55 11.60 5.85
CA ARG A 7 15.15 11.58 6.29
C ARG A 7 14.32 10.78 5.31
N ASN A 8 13.37 10.04 5.86
CA ASN A 8 12.55 9.09 5.13
C ASN A 8 11.30 9.83 4.67
N CYS A 9 11.16 10.09 3.37
CA CYS A 9 9.98 10.74 2.82
C CYS A 9 8.88 9.71 2.55
N THR A 10 7.71 9.87 3.15
CA THR A 10 6.53 9.04 2.93
C THR A 10 5.49 9.82 2.12
N LEU A 11 5.08 9.26 0.98
CA LEU A 11 4.06 9.89 0.12
C LEU A 11 2.68 9.33 0.49
N ARG A 12 1.96 10.02 1.36
CA ARG A 12 0.57 9.69 1.70
C ARG A 12 -0.35 10.84 1.29
N LEU A 13 -0.85 10.77 0.06
CA LEU A 13 -1.86 11.71 -0.40
C LEU A 13 -3.21 11.33 0.22
N PRO A 14 -3.89 12.25 0.93
CA PRO A 14 -5.13 11.94 1.65
C PRO A 14 -6.26 11.45 0.73
N GLY A 15 -6.24 11.80 -0.56
CA GLY A 15 -7.21 11.32 -1.55
C GLY A 15 -6.88 9.95 -2.17
N ASN A 16 -5.70 9.37 -1.88
CA ASN A 16 -5.23 8.12 -2.49
C ASN A 16 -5.15 6.97 -1.48
N VAL A 17 -5.45 7.23 -0.20
CA VAL A 17 -5.58 6.19 0.81
C VAL A 17 -6.96 5.54 0.61
N CYS A 18 -6.97 4.36 0.01
CA CYS A 18 -8.18 3.61 -0.26
C CYS A 18 -7.96 2.13 0.05
N SER A 19 -9.01 1.45 0.49
CA SER A 19 -8.96 0.00 0.69
C SER A 19 -9.04 -0.74 -0.65
N MET A 20 -8.66 -2.02 -0.68
CA MET A 20 -8.83 -2.83 -1.88
C MET A 20 -10.30 -2.93 -2.33
N ASN A 21 -11.25 -2.85 -1.39
CA ASN A 21 -12.66 -2.82 -1.70
C ASN A 21 -13.04 -1.52 -2.43
N ASP A 22 -12.58 -0.37 -1.94
CA ASP A 22 -12.82 0.93 -2.57
C ASP A 22 -12.23 0.97 -3.98
N LEU A 23 -11.02 0.42 -4.17
CA LEU A 23 -10.37 0.34 -5.48
C LEU A 23 -11.18 -0.54 -6.45
N VAL A 24 -11.68 -1.68 -5.99
CA VAL A 24 -12.53 -2.57 -6.80
C VAL A 24 -13.83 -1.87 -7.17
N GLU A 25 -14.49 -1.18 -6.24
CA GLU A 25 -15.72 -0.42 -6.53
C GLU A 25 -15.49 0.70 -7.55
N LEU A 26 -14.39 1.44 -7.43
CA LEU A 26 -13.99 2.45 -8.42
C LEU A 26 -13.76 1.83 -9.79
N TRP A 27 -13.15 0.64 -9.83
CA TRP A 27 -12.86 -0.04 -11.08
C TRP A 27 -14.13 -0.62 -11.72
N GLU A 28 -15.02 -1.25 -10.94
CA GLU A 28 -16.34 -1.74 -11.39
C GLU A 28 -17.19 -0.61 -11.98
N ARG A 29 -17.15 0.58 -11.37
CA ARG A 29 -17.81 1.77 -11.90
C ARG A 29 -17.23 2.21 -13.25
N ASN A 30 -15.90 2.13 -13.41
CA ASN A 30 -15.24 2.53 -14.66
C ASN A 30 -15.49 1.58 -15.83
N ILE A 31 -15.63 0.27 -15.55
CA ILE A 31 -15.88 -0.74 -16.58
C ILE A 31 -17.38 -1.04 -16.79
N GLU A 32 -18.26 -0.42 -15.97
CA GLU A 32 -19.70 -0.65 -15.91
C GLU A 32 -20.08 -2.13 -15.79
N LYS A 33 -19.25 -2.92 -15.12
CA LYS A 33 -19.40 -4.37 -14.95
C LYS A 33 -19.07 -4.75 -13.52
N LYS A 34 -19.81 -5.72 -13.00
CA LYS A 34 -19.50 -6.37 -11.72
C LYS A 34 -18.42 -7.43 -11.94
N LEU A 35 -17.41 -7.41 -11.08
CA LEU A 35 -16.36 -8.40 -11.05
C LEU A 35 -16.73 -9.50 -10.07
N GLU A 36 -16.32 -10.73 -10.38
CA GLU A 36 -16.42 -11.81 -9.42
C GLU A 36 -15.37 -11.60 -8.33
N LYS A 37 -15.82 -11.37 -7.09
CA LYS A 37 -14.96 -11.13 -5.94
C LYS A 37 -14.76 -12.45 -5.20
N THR A 38 -13.52 -12.91 -5.11
CA THR A 38 -13.16 -14.06 -4.27
C THR A 38 -12.43 -13.56 -3.03
N CYS A 39 -13.05 -13.70 -1.86
CA CYS A 39 -12.39 -13.41 -0.59
C CYS A 39 -11.50 -14.60 -0.19
N VAL A 40 -10.21 -14.35 -0.02
CA VAL A 40 -9.26 -15.36 0.48
C VAL A 40 -8.91 -15.01 1.92
N THR A 41 -9.10 -15.97 2.82
CA THR A 41 -8.69 -15.85 4.22
C THR A 41 -7.17 -15.88 4.36
N GLU A 42 -6.64 -15.14 5.32
CA GLU A 42 -5.22 -15.09 5.65
C GLU A 42 -4.57 -16.48 5.77
N SER A 43 -5.19 -17.40 6.51
CA SER A 43 -4.65 -18.74 6.74
C SER A 43 -4.43 -19.53 5.44
N LYS A 44 -5.35 -19.39 4.48
CA LYS A 44 -5.27 -20.03 3.16
C LYS A 44 -4.16 -19.43 2.30
N LEU A 45 -3.92 -18.13 2.41
CA LEU A 45 -2.81 -17.47 1.73
C LEU A 45 -1.46 -17.91 2.30
N LEU A 46 -1.35 -17.99 3.64
CA LEU A 46 -0.13 -18.44 4.32
C LEU A 46 0.22 -19.90 4.01
N GLU A 47 -0.78 -20.78 3.94
CA GLU A 47 -0.60 -22.17 3.51
C GLU A 47 -0.04 -22.21 2.08
N LYS A 48 -0.65 -21.46 1.16
CA LYS A 48 -0.22 -21.39 -0.24
C LYS A 48 1.21 -20.84 -0.40
N ILE A 49 1.58 -19.84 0.40
CA ILE A 49 2.96 -19.30 0.43
C ILE A 49 3.94 -20.40 0.85
N ARG A 50 3.62 -21.18 1.90
CA ARG A 50 4.49 -22.26 2.39
C ARG A 50 4.65 -23.41 1.40
N GLU A 51 3.62 -23.70 0.63
CA GLU A 51 3.63 -24.76 -0.39
C GLU A 51 4.35 -24.33 -1.68
N THR A 52 4.47 -23.03 -1.93
CA THR A 52 5.07 -22.50 -3.15
C THR A 52 6.59 -22.38 -2.96
N PRO A 53 7.42 -23.00 -3.80
CA PRO A 53 8.86 -22.88 -3.70
C PRO A 53 9.35 -21.52 -4.22
N TYR A 54 10.44 -21.04 -3.63
CA TYR A 54 11.15 -19.87 -4.10
C TYR A 54 11.61 -20.04 -5.55
N PRO A 55 11.47 -19.01 -6.42
CA PRO A 55 11.06 -17.62 -6.14
C PRO A 55 9.58 -17.32 -6.36
N SER A 56 8.76 -18.32 -6.66
CA SER A 56 7.35 -18.13 -7.06
C SER A 56 6.44 -17.68 -5.92
N ASP A 57 6.87 -17.83 -4.67
CA ASP A 57 6.17 -17.38 -3.47
C ASP A 57 6.31 -15.87 -3.23
N MET A 58 7.32 -15.21 -3.80
CA MET A 58 7.60 -13.79 -3.56
C MET A 58 6.40 -12.89 -3.82
N GLU A 59 5.69 -13.07 -4.93
CA GLU A 59 4.51 -12.26 -5.28
C GLU A 59 3.45 -12.35 -4.19
N MET A 60 3.23 -13.55 -3.64
CA MET A 60 2.26 -13.80 -2.59
C MET A 60 2.72 -13.20 -1.25
N VAL A 61 4.02 -13.27 -0.95
CA VAL A 61 4.61 -12.63 0.25
C VAL A 61 4.46 -11.11 0.21
N PHE A 62 4.72 -10.48 -0.94
CA PHE A 62 4.50 -9.04 -1.12
C PHE A 62 3.02 -8.67 -1.04
N THR A 63 2.14 -9.49 -1.60
CA THR A 63 0.69 -9.28 -1.51
C THR A 63 0.21 -9.36 -0.06
N TYR A 64 0.69 -10.35 0.70
CA TYR A 64 0.38 -10.50 2.11
C TYR A 64 0.82 -9.28 2.93
N SER A 65 2.06 -8.81 2.76
CA SER A 65 2.59 -7.70 3.55
C SER A 65 1.89 -6.37 3.26
N VAL A 66 1.48 -6.14 2.01
CA VAL A 66 0.79 -4.91 1.60
C VAL A 66 -0.68 -4.92 2.01
N PHE A 67 -1.41 -6.01 1.74
CA PHE A 67 -2.88 -6.02 1.87
C PHE A 67 -3.40 -6.60 3.18
N ILE A 68 -2.65 -7.46 3.85
CA ILE A 68 -3.07 -8.07 5.13
C ILE A 68 -2.35 -7.41 6.30
N GLU A 69 -1.02 -7.37 6.25
CA GLU A 69 -0.22 -6.84 7.35
C GLU A 69 -0.23 -5.29 7.40
N GLY A 70 -0.56 -4.65 6.27
CA GLY A 70 -0.86 -3.21 6.23
C GLY A 70 0.36 -2.29 6.32
N HIS A 71 1.58 -2.77 6.01
CA HIS A 71 2.84 -2.01 6.15
C HIS A 71 2.84 -0.64 5.45
N HIS A 72 2.01 -0.45 4.43
CA HIS A 72 1.93 0.82 3.71
C HIS A 72 1.17 1.93 4.48
N SER A 73 0.21 1.56 5.34
CA SER A 73 -0.71 2.49 6.03
C SER A 73 -0.69 2.37 7.56
N TYR A 74 -0.10 1.32 8.12
CA TYR A 74 -0.22 1.00 9.55
C TYR A 74 0.58 1.93 10.48
N PHE A 75 1.68 2.51 10.00
CA PHE A 75 2.49 3.41 10.84
C PHE A 75 1.92 4.82 10.81
N ASP A 76 1.57 5.37 11.98
CA ASP A 76 1.46 6.80 12.17
C ASP A 76 2.81 7.43 11.83
N ILE A 77 2.80 8.35 10.87
CA ILE A 77 3.98 9.18 10.61
C ILE A 77 4.04 10.13 11.81
N ASP A 78 4.91 9.83 12.77
CA ASP A 78 5.16 10.72 13.90
C ASP A 78 5.42 12.13 13.36
N GLU A 79 4.69 13.14 13.81
CA GLU A 79 4.82 14.53 13.35
C GLU A 79 6.27 15.05 13.53
N SER A 80 7.05 14.44 14.43
CA SER A 80 8.48 14.75 14.59
C SER A 80 9.35 14.39 13.37
N SER A 81 8.87 13.50 12.50
CA SER A 81 9.52 13.15 11.23
C SER A 81 9.29 14.17 10.11
N GLY A 82 8.56 15.26 10.37
CA GLY A 82 8.34 16.33 9.40
C GLY A 82 7.46 15.86 8.25
N GLY A 83 6.31 15.26 8.57
CA GLY A 83 5.26 15.00 7.60
C GLY A 83 4.80 16.31 6.98
N LEU A 84 5.35 16.65 5.80
CA LEU A 84 4.82 17.75 5.01
C LEU A 84 3.48 17.27 4.45
N ASN A 85 2.39 17.93 4.83
CA ASN A 85 1.18 17.85 4.02
C ASN A 85 1.57 18.28 2.59
N GLY A 86 1.05 17.61 1.58
CA GLY A 86 1.35 17.93 0.18
C GLY A 86 0.80 19.28 -0.30
N THR A 87 0.35 20.15 0.60
CA THR A 87 -0.12 21.51 0.32
C THR A 87 0.90 22.59 0.69
N ASP A 88 1.90 22.28 1.52
CA ASP A 88 2.93 23.25 1.90
C ASP A 88 4.21 23.07 1.07
N ASN A 89 4.24 23.83 -0.01
CA ASN A 89 5.43 24.37 -0.68
C ASN A 89 6.15 23.48 -1.71
N CYS A 90 5.55 23.35 -2.89
CA CYS A 90 6.28 23.22 -4.16
C CYS A 90 5.97 24.43 -5.04
N ARG A 91 6.46 25.61 -4.64
CA ARG A 91 6.63 26.71 -5.59
C ARG A 91 7.85 26.38 -6.44
N TRP A 92 7.61 25.76 -7.59
CA TRP A 92 8.62 25.61 -8.64
C TRP A 92 9.05 27.03 -9.09
N ASN A 93 10.23 27.45 -8.67
CA ASN A 93 11.02 28.48 -9.36
C ASN A 93 12.17 27.75 -10.07
#